data_AF-A0A6A2YFE2-F1
#
_entry.id   AF-A0A6A2YFE2-F1
#
_cell.length_a   1.000
_cell.length_b   1.000
_cell.length_c   1.000
_cell.angle_alpha   90.00
_cell.angle_beta   90.00
_cell.angle_gamma   90.00
#
_symmetry.space_group_name_H-M   'P 1'
#
loop_
_entity.id
_entity.type
_entity.pdbx_description
1 polymer ?
#
loop_
_entity_poly.entity_id
_entity_poly.type
_entity_poly.pdbx_seq_one_letter_code
_entity_poly.pdbx_strand_id
1 'polypeptide(L)'
;MLNLSVDAFSKMKNLRLLKVLWLSNCEDLRYLSNKLRLLDWLSKSLLSGFQPDNLVALRLPYSRIEQLWKRTTPLYKLKVLNLSGSKKLIRIPDFKMVPNLENLVLEG
;
A
#
# COMPACT_ATOMS: atom_id res chain seq x y z
N MET A 1 -2.11 -1.43 24.07
CA MET A 1 -1.48 -1.51 22.73
C MET A 1 -2.52 -2.05 21.77
N LEU A 2 -2.82 -1.36 20.67
CA LEU A 2 -3.77 -1.86 19.66
C LEU A 2 -3.03 -2.83 18.74
N ASN A 3 -3.43 -4.10 18.76
CA ASN A 3 -2.93 -5.10 17.81
C ASN A 3 -4.00 -5.30 16.74
N LEU A 4 -3.62 -5.15 15.47
CA LEU A 4 -4.52 -5.40 14.37
C LEU A 4 -4.29 -6.83 13.87
N SER A 5 -5.32 -7.66 13.97
CA SER A 5 -5.29 -9.02 13.40
C SER A 5 -5.09 -8.95 11.88
N VAL A 6 -4.33 -9.91 11.34
CA VAL A 6 -4.12 -10.12 9.90
C VAL A 6 -5.43 -10.16 9.12
N ASP A 7 -6.50 -10.66 9.74
CA ASP A 7 -7.82 -10.85 9.12
C ASP A 7 -8.84 -9.79 9.51
N ALA A 8 -8.42 -8.70 10.18
CA ALA A 8 -9.32 -7.67 10.70
C ALA A 8 -10.26 -7.08 9.63
N PHE A 9 -9.78 -6.96 8.39
CA PHE A 9 -10.55 -6.42 7.26
C PHE A 9 -11.10 -7.49 6.32
N SER A 10 -10.90 -8.79 6.62
CA SER A 10 -11.27 -9.90 5.73
C SER A 10 -12.77 -9.94 5.40
N LYS A 11 -13.64 -9.55 6.35
CA LYS A 11 -15.10 -9.51 6.17
C LYS A 11 -15.60 -8.20 5.54
N MET A 12 -14.77 -7.17 5.43
CA MET A 12 -15.14 -5.86 4.87
C MET A 12 -15.07 -5.85 3.35
N LYS A 13 -15.90 -6.67 2.68
CA LYS A 13 -15.83 -6.89 1.23
C LYS A 13 -16.08 -5.65 0.37
N ASN A 14 -16.74 -4.63 0.91
CA ASN A 14 -17.01 -3.37 0.21
C ASN A 14 -16.11 -2.20 0.65
N LEU A 15 -15.02 -2.48 1.38
CA LEU A 15 -14.09 -1.44 1.83
C LEU A 15 -13.47 -0.71 0.62
N ARG A 16 -13.65 0.61 0.57
CA ARG A 16 -13.12 1.48 -0.50
C ARG A 16 -12.02 2.41 -0.02
N LEU A 17 -12.01 2.75 1.27
CA LEU A 17 -11.04 3.62 1.90
C LEU A 17 -10.56 2.95 3.17
N LEU A 18 -9.25 2.86 3.34
CA LEU A 18 -8.62 2.42 4.58
C LEU A 18 -7.52 3.40 4.94
N LYS A 19 -7.61 3.95 6.16
CA LYS A 19 -6.58 4.78 6.75
C LYS A 19 -6.21 4.19 8.12
N VAL A 20 -4.94 3.88 8.29
CA VAL A 20 -4.40 3.36 9.55
C VAL A 20 -3.22 4.22 9.95
N LEU A 21 -3.37 4.84 11.11
CA LEU A 21 -2.42 5.79 11.69
C LEU A 21 -1.74 5.13 12.89
N TRP A 22 -0.40 5.15 12.90
CA TRP A 22 0.44 4.79 14.04
C TRP A 22 0.05 3.49 14.76
N LEU A 23 0.32 2.36 14.11
CA LEU A 23 0.35 1.05 14.78
C LEU A 23 1.79 0.57 14.89
N SER A 24 2.29 0.46 16.13
CA SER A 24 3.65 0.02 16.42
C SER A 24 3.88 -1.46 16.16
N ASN A 25 2.83 -2.28 16.35
CA ASN A 25 2.82 -3.72 16.12
C ASN A 25 1.59 -4.07 15.29
N CYS A 26 1.77 -4.20 13.98
CA CYS A 26 0.77 -4.77 13.09
C CYS A 26 1.41 -5.98 12.42
N GLU A 27 0.75 -7.13 12.50
CA GLU A 27 1.12 -8.26 11.65
C GLU A 27 0.90 -7.88 10.18
N ASP A 28 1.61 -8.56 9.27
CA ASP A 28 1.50 -8.28 7.85
C ASP A 28 0.05 -8.49 7.39
N LEU A 29 -0.58 -7.41 6.94
CA LEU A 29 -1.94 -7.44 6.42
C LEU A 29 -1.98 -8.30 5.15
N ARG A 30 -2.80 -9.36 5.18
CA ARG A 30 -2.94 -10.29 4.04
C ARG A 30 -4.19 -10.01 3.20
N TYR A 31 -5.26 -9.53 3.82
CA TYR A 31 -6.55 -9.38 3.15
C TYR A 31 -7.09 -7.96 3.21
N LEU A 32 -7.25 -7.38 2.02
CA LEU A 32 -7.96 -6.12 1.80
C LEU A 32 -8.96 -6.30 0.66
N SER A 33 -10.04 -5.52 0.67
CA SER A 33 -11.04 -5.60 -0.38
C SER A 33 -10.45 -5.25 -1.76
N ASN A 34 -10.81 -6.02 -2.78
CA ASN A 34 -10.51 -5.68 -4.17
C ASN A 34 -11.20 -4.40 -4.64
N LYS A 35 -12.17 -3.85 -3.89
CA LYS A 35 -12.82 -2.56 -4.16
C LYS A 35 -12.07 -1.37 -3.55
N LEU A 36 -10.97 -1.63 -2.83
CA LEU A 36 -10.18 -0.58 -2.20
C LEU A 36 -9.64 0.39 -3.26
N ARG A 37 -9.85 1.68 -3.01
CA ARG A 37 -9.41 2.80 -3.86
C ARG A 37 -8.34 3.64 -3.19
N LEU A 38 -8.36 3.74 -1.86
CA LEU A 38 -7.38 4.49 -1.11
C LEU A 38 -6.85 3.66 0.04
N LEU A 39 -5.54 3.54 0.12
CA LEU A 39 -4.82 2.99 1.25
C LEU A 39 -3.83 4.02 1.78
N ASP A 40 -4.03 4.46 3.01
CA ASP A 40 -3.12 5.33 3.75
C ASP A 40 -2.66 4.60 5.00
N TRP A 41 -1.42 4.12 4.98
CA TRP A 41 -0.93 3.12 5.92
C TRP A 41 0.39 3.55 6.52
N LEU A 42 0.28 4.18 7.69
CA LEU A 42 1.41 4.67 8.48
C LEU A 42 1.84 3.58 9.49
N SER A 43 2.51 2.55 8.99
CA SER A 43 3.06 1.44 9.79
C SER A 43 4.37 0.93 9.20
N LYS A 44 5.18 0.30 10.05
CA LYS A 44 6.44 -0.36 9.65
C LYS A 44 6.22 -1.75 9.04
N SER A 45 5.02 -2.33 9.13
CA SER A 45 4.70 -3.68 8.64
C SER A 45 4.52 -3.72 7.12
N LEU A 46 4.76 -4.90 6.53
CA LEU A 46 4.68 -5.09 5.08
C LEU A 46 3.27 -5.53 4.68
N LEU A 47 2.82 -5.10 3.50
CA LEU A 47 1.62 -5.65 2.85
C LEU A 47 2.06 -6.79 1.94
N SER A 48 2.02 -8.04 2.42
CA SER A 48 2.38 -9.19 1.59
C SER A 48 1.18 -9.70 0.79
N GLY A 49 1.37 -9.95 -0.51
CA GLY A 49 0.33 -10.49 -1.38
C GLY A 49 -0.78 -9.52 -1.79
N PHE A 50 -0.76 -8.27 -1.32
CA PHE A 50 -1.75 -7.27 -1.68
C PHE A 50 -1.60 -6.82 -3.13
N GLN A 51 -2.70 -6.91 -3.88
CA GLN A 51 -2.72 -6.78 -5.34
C GLN A 51 -3.92 -5.93 -5.80
N PRO A 52 -3.92 -4.61 -5.56
CA PRO A 52 -5.14 -3.83 -5.69
C PRO A 52 -5.32 -3.20 -7.07
N ASP A 53 -5.93 -3.94 -7.97
CA ASP A 53 -6.20 -3.48 -9.35
C ASP A 53 -7.15 -2.25 -9.40
N ASN A 54 -7.86 -1.95 -8.32
CA ASN A 54 -8.76 -0.79 -8.19
C ASN A 54 -8.18 0.41 -7.44
N LEU A 55 -6.92 0.33 -6.99
CA LEU A 55 -6.32 1.39 -6.18
C LEU A 55 -6.11 2.66 -7.00
N VAL A 56 -6.48 3.79 -6.41
CA VAL A 56 -6.26 5.13 -6.94
C VAL A 56 -5.13 5.83 -6.20
N ALA A 57 -5.04 5.63 -4.89
CA ALA A 57 -3.98 6.22 -4.06
C ALA A 57 -3.38 5.19 -3.10
N LEU A 58 -2.04 5.09 -3.11
CA LEU A 58 -1.24 4.30 -2.18
C LEU A 58 -0.30 5.22 -1.41
N ARG A 59 -0.44 5.25 -0.08
CA ARG A 59 0.45 5.99 0.80
C ARG A 59 1.01 5.03 1.85
N LEU A 60 2.32 4.82 1.80
CA LEU A 60 3.09 3.96 2.71
C LEU A 60 4.29 4.73 3.30
N PRO A 61 4.06 5.90 3.92
CA PRO A 61 5.16 6.67 4.50
C PRO A 61 5.83 5.90 5.65
N TYR A 62 7.16 6.03 5.75
CA TYR A 62 8.01 5.38 6.75
C TYR A 62 7.93 3.85 6.78
N SER A 63 7.46 3.24 5.69
CA SER A 63 7.32 1.79 5.60
C SER A 63 8.69 1.12 5.43
N ARG A 64 8.76 -0.17 5.76
CA ARG A 64 9.95 -1.01 5.55
C ARG A 64 9.96 -1.70 4.19
N ILE A 65 9.24 -1.17 3.22
CA ILE A 65 9.09 -1.79 1.90
C ILE A 65 10.42 -1.74 1.14
N GLU A 66 10.85 -2.90 0.63
CA GLU A 66 12.07 -3.02 -0.16
C GLU A 66 11.77 -2.92 -1.67
N GLN A 67 10.64 -3.49 -2.08
CA GLN A 67 10.10 -3.45 -3.43
C GLN A 67 8.56 -3.47 -3.38
N LEU A 68 7.91 -2.61 -4.17
CA LEU A 68 6.47 -2.39 -4.11
C LEU A 68 5.65 -3.54 -4.73
N TRP A 69 6.00 -3.97 -5.94
CA TRP A 69 5.37 -5.10 -6.62
C TRP A 69 6.33 -5.79 -7.59
N LYS A 70 6.12 -7.11 -7.75
CA LYS A 70 6.73 -7.97 -8.78
C LYS A 70 5.65 -8.43 -9.76
N ARG A 71 4.92 -7.48 -10.34
CA ARG A 71 3.80 -7.76 -11.23
C ARG A 71 4.18 -7.47 -12.68
N THR A 72 3.48 -8.15 -13.59
CA THR A 72 3.59 -7.98 -15.05
C THR A 72 2.44 -7.17 -15.63
N THR A 73 1.39 -6.88 -14.83
CA THR A 73 0.20 -6.15 -15.25
C THR A 73 0.23 -4.70 -14.77
N PRO A 74 -0.10 -3.71 -15.63
CA PRO A 74 -0.16 -2.31 -15.22
C PRO A 74 -1.33 -1.98 -14.29
N LEU A 75 -1.09 -1.09 -13.34
CA LEU A 75 -2.06 -0.49 -12.42
C LEU A 75 -2.63 0.80 -13.03
N TYR A 76 -3.51 0.66 -14.02
CA TYR A 76 -4.09 1.79 -14.75
C TYR A 76 -4.89 2.79 -13.88
N LYS A 77 -5.32 2.39 -12.69
CA LYS A 77 -6.12 3.25 -11.81
C LYS A 77 -5.29 4.06 -10.83
N LEU A 78 -4.03 3.69 -10.63
CA LEU A 78 -3.18 4.34 -9.63
C LEU A 78 -2.74 5.72 -10.12
N LYS A 79 -3.08 6.74 -9.34
CA LYS A 79 -2.75 8.14 -9.60
C LYS A 79 -1.79 8.73 -8.57
N VAL A 80 -1.78 8.21 -7.35
CA VAL A 80 -0.95 8.73 -6.25
C VAL A 80 -0.14 7.61 -5.62
N LEU A 81 1.17 7.82 -5.50
CA LEU A 81 2.09 6.96 -4.78
C LEU A 81 2.96 7.80 -3.82
N ASN A 82 2.86 7.54 -2.52
CA ASN A 82 3.73 8.15 -1.51
C ASN A 82 4.51 7.07 -0.75
N LEU A 83 5.84 7.11 -0.85
CA LEU A 83 6.78 6.24 -0.13
C LEU A 83 7.78 7.04 0.71
N SER A 84 7.48 8.29 1.05
CA SER A 84 8.35 9.16 1.88
C SER A 84 8.84 8.45 3.15
N GLY A 85 10.10 8.66 3.53
CA GLY A 85 10.74 8.07 4.70
C GLY A 85 10.94 6.55 4.64
N SER A 86 10.68 5.89 3.51
CA SER A 86 10.84 4.43 3.35
C SER A 86 12.31 4.06 3.13
N LYS A 87 13.10 4.08 4.20
CA LYS A 87 14.58 3.90 4.17
C LYS A 87 15.07 2.54 3.65
N LYS A 88 14.19 1.55 3.55
CA LYS A 88 14.51 0.21 3.02
C LYS A 88 14.21 0.07 1.53
N LEU A 89 13.68 1.08 0.86
CA LEU A 89 13.33 0.98 -0.56
C LEU A 89 14.61 0.85 -1.40
N ILE A 90 14.84 -0.35 -1.96
CA ILE A 90 16.02 -0.66 -2.79
C ILE A 90 15.71 -0.40 -4.27
N ARG A 91 14.44 -0.56 -4.67
CA ARG A 91 14.01 -0.43 -6.06
C ARG A 91 12.66 0.26 -6.18
N ILE A 92 12.60 1.30 -7.00
CA ILE A 92 11.35 1.95 -7.39
C ILE A 92 10.54 1.07 -8.38
N PRO A 93 9.21 1.20 -8.43
CA PRO A 93 8.40 0.50 -9.41
C PRO A 93 8.74 0.93 -10.85
N ASP A 94 8.63 0.00 -11.81
CA ASP A 94 8.68 0.33 -13.23
C ASP A 94 7.47 1.19 -13.59
N PHE A 95 7.69 2.42 -14.09
CA PHE A 95 6.61 3.34 -14.43
C PHE A 95 5.74 2.86 -15.59
N LYS A 96 6.21 1.93 -16.42
CA LYS A 96 5.35 1.24 -17.39
C LYS A 96 4.20 0.50 -16.71
N MET A 97 4.38 0.10 -15.44
CA MET A 97 3.35 -0.57 -14.65
C MET A 97 2.40 0.41 -13.95
N VAL A 98 2.63 1.72 -14.02
CA VAL A 98 1.74 2.76 -13.43
C VAL A 98 1.55 3.91 -14.42
N PRO A 99 0.97 3.65 -15.60
CA PRO A 99 0.98 4.60 -16.72
C PRO A 99 0.19 5.90 -16.45
N ASN A 100 -0.73 5.88 -15.47
CA ASN A 100 -1.58 7.01 -15.12
C ASN A 100 -1.17 7.67 -13.79
N LEU A 101 0.08 7.47 -13.35
CA LEU A 101 0.58 8.08 -12.12
C LEU A 101 0.68 9.60 -12.29
N GLU A 102 -0.01 10.34 -11.44
CA GLU A 102 -0.05 11.81 -11.46
C GLU A 102 0.87 12.39 -10.38
N ASN A 103 1.01 11.71 -9.23
CA ASN A 103 1.81 12.18 -8.10
C ASN A 103 2.67 11.06 -7.52
N LEU A 104 3.97 11.34 -7.41
CA LEU A 104 4.97 10.47 -6.78
C LEU A 104 5.71 11.25 -5.68
N VAL A 105 5.71 10.70 -4.45
CA VAL A 105 6.45 11.27 -3.32
C VAL A 105 7.50 10.26 -2.85
N LEU A 106 8.78 10.64 -3.04
CA LEU A 106 9.97 9.92 -2.62
C LEU A 106 10.86 10.89 -1.83
N GLU A 107 10.51 11.17 -0.59
CA GLU A 107 11.32 11.97 0.33
C GLU A 107 12.05 11.05 1.32
N GLY A 108 13.25 11.38 1.76
CA GLY A 108 14.12 10.51 2.58
C GLY A 108 14.04 10.77 4.08
#